data_AF-T1BYA4-F1
#
_entry.id   AF-T1BYA4-F1
#
_cell.length_a   1.000
_cell.length_b   1.000
_cell.length_c   1.000
_cell.angle_alpha   90.00
_cell.angle_beta   90.00
_cell.angle_gamma   90.00
#
_symmetry.space_group_name_H-M   'P 1'
#
loop_
_entity.id
_entity.type
_entity.pdbx_description
1 polymer ?
#
loop_
_entity_poly.entity_id
_entity_poly.type
_entity_poly.pdbx_seq_one_letter_code
_entity_poly.pdbx_strand_id
1 'polypeptide(L)'
;MPSNQQPLAAPREIIDDIDSQILDLLERRNRVVGDVIATKIQQHLPIFDAAREADKIARFREQAIERGLDAEWAEDFLRMIMGSSRDRQSHGEFPRAGTQPRDVLLVGGAGGMGSLYRRFLERSGHRVRVLDRDDWPRVAQLAAGIDLAIVAVPIDVTAEVIGRLAP
;
A
#
# COMPACT_ATOMS: atom_id res chain seq x y z
N MET A 1 20.60 -47.30 -0.58
CA MET A 1 21.66 -46.55 -1.29
C MET A 1 21.70 -45.15 -0.72
N PRO A 2 22.74 -44.72 0.00
CA PRO A 2 22.82 -43.33 0.45
C PRO A 2 22.97 -42.45 -0.80
N SER A 3 22.07 -41.50 -0.96
CA SER A 3 22.05 -40.56 -2.08
C SER A 3 23.33 -39.72 -2.08
N ASN A 4 24.14 -39.86 -3.14
CA ASN A 4 25.39 -39.14 -3.36
C ASN A 4 25.15 -37.64 -3.59
N GLN A 5 24.85 -36.89 -2.52
CA GLN A 5 24.60 -35.45 -2.55
C GLN A 5 25.88 -34.60 -2.50
N GLN A 6 27.05 -35.23 -2.30
CA GLN A 6 28.33 -34.53 -2.15
C GLN A 6 28.70 -33.58 -3.32
N PRO A 7 28.40 -33.86 -4.60
CA PRO A 7 28.76 -32.95 -5.70
C PRO A 7 27.98 -31.64 -5.71
N LEU A 8 26.83 -31.57 -5.04
CA LEU A 8 25.93 -30.42 -5.04
C LEU A 8 26.04 -29.57 -3.78
N ALA A 9 26.79 -30.01 -2.76
CA ALA A 9 26.92 -29.29 -1.49
C ALA A 9 27.59 -27.92 -1.70
N ALA A 10 28.76 -27.87 -2.34
CA ALA A 10 29.49 -26.61 -2.55
C ALA A 10 28.73 -25.60 -3.46
N PRO A 11 28.12 -25.98 -4.60
CA PRO A 11 27.30 -25.05 -5.37
C PRO A 11 26.08 -24.52 -4.61
N ARG A 12 25.48 -25.31 -3.71
CA ARG A 12 24.36 -24.86 -2.87
C ARG A 12 24.79 -23.84 -1.84
N GLU A 13 25.93 -24.06 -1.18
CA GLU A 13 26.49 -23.08 -0.25
C GLU A 13 26.77 -21.73 -0.93
N ILE A 14 27.22 -21.74 -2.19
CA ILE A 14 27.40 -20.51 -2.98
C ILE A 14 26.05 -19.84 -3.27
N ILE A 15 25.02 -20.60 -3.61
CA ILE A 15 23.66 -20.06 -3.83
C ILE A 15 23.12 -19.45 -2.53
N ASP A 16 23.26 -20.15 -1.40
CA ASP A 16 22.81 -19.67 -0.10
C ASP A 16 23.52 -18.36 0.30
N ASP A 17 24.82 -18.24 0.00
CA ASP A 17 25.58 -17.00 0.20
C ASP A 17 25.09 -15.86 -0.70
N ILE A 18 24.84 -16.13 -1.98
CA ILE A 18 24.25 -15.16 -2.92
C ILE A 18 22.87 -14.70 -2.43
N ASP A 19 22.03 -15.63 -1.98
CA ASP A 19 20.70 -15.33 -1.45
C ASP A 19 20.79 -14.45 -0.19
N SER A 20 21.75 -14.72 0.69
CA SER A 20 22.04 -13.86 1.85
C SER A 20 22.44 -12.44 1.42
N GLN A 21 23.33 -12.32 0.43
CA GLN A 21 23.74 -11.02 -0.11
C GLN A 21 22.57 -10.26 -0.74
N ILE A 22 21.65 -10.95 -1.41
CA ILE A 22 20.42 -10.36 -1.95
C ILE A 22 19.58 -9.77 -0.80
N LEU A 23 19.39 -10.50 0.30
CA LEU A 23 18.66 -10.01 1.46
C LEU A 23 19.31 -8.77 2.08
N ASP A 24 20.63 -8.76 2.23
CA ASP A 24 21.38 -7.60 2.75
C ASP A 24 21.23 -6.37 1.85
N LEU A 25 21.30 -6.55 0.53
CA LEU A 25 21.10 -5.48 -0.44
C LEU A 25 19.67 -4.94 -0.41
N LEU A 26 18.67 -5.80 -0.26
CA LEU A 26 17.26 -5.40 -0.14
C LEU A 26 17.01 -4.62 1.15
N GLU A 27 17.60 -5.05 2.28
CA GLU A 27 17.50 -4.35 3.55
C GLU A 27 18.13 -2.95 3.48
N ARG A 28 19.34 -2.85 2.93
CA ARG A 28 20.01 -1.56 2.70
C ARG A 28 19.21 -0.66 1.76
N ARG A 29 18.68 -1.21 0.66
CA ARG A 29 17.83 -0.46 -0.26
C ARG A 29 16.61 0.12 0.45
N ASN A 30 15.94 -0.66 1.31
CA ASN A 30 14.76 -0.21 2.04
C ASN A 30 15.08 0.96 2.97
N ARG A 31 16.23 0.94 3.66
CA ARG A 31 16.71 2.07 4.48
C ARG A 31 16.87 3.33 3.64
N VAL A 32 17.59 3.25 2.52
CA VAL A 32 17.81 4.39 1.61
C VAL A 32 16.50 4.93 1.04
N VAL A 33 15.54 4.07 0.70
CA VAL A 33 14.23 4.54 0.22
C VAL A 33 13.48 5.29 1.33
N GLY A 34 13.58 4.85 2.59
CA GLY A 34 13.04 5.58 3.75
C GLY A 34 13.59 7.00 3.83
N ASP A 35 14.91 7.17 3.71
CA ASP A 35 15.58 8.47 3.76
C ASP A 35 15.17 9.38 2.58
N VAL A 36 15.05 8.81 1.38
CA VAL A 36 14.57 9.54 0.19
C VAL A 36 13.15 10.06 0.41
N ILE A 37 12.27 9.27 1.03
CA ILE A 37 10.90 9.69 1.29
C ILE A 37 10.84 10.76 2.38
N ALA A 38 11.58 10.58 3.48
CA ALA A 38 11.67 11.58 4.53
C ALA A 38 12.13 12.94 3.96
N THR A 39 13.13 12.91 3.07
CA THR A 39 13.61 14.10 2.34
C THR A 39 12.52 14.70 1.45
N LYS A 40 11.81 13.89 0.66
CA LYS A 40 10.72 14.36 -0.20
C LYS A 40 9.59 15.01 0.61
N ILE A 41 9.23 14.44 1.77
CA ILE A 41 8.22 15.01 2.67
C ILE A 41 8.68 16.37 3.20
N GLN A 42 9.91 16.45 3.73
CA GLN A 42 10.48 17.70 4.25
C GLN A 42 10.52 18.80 3.17
N GLN A 43 10.83 18.43 1.92
CA GLN A 43 10.94 19.34 0.78
C GLN A 43 9.62 19.54 0.01
N HIS A 44 8.50 18.96 0.47
CA HIS A 44 7.20 19.04 -0.19
C HIS A 44 7.21 18.57 -1.66
N LEU A 45 8.08 17.61 -1.98
CA LEU A 45 8.20 17.02 -3.30
C LEU A 45 7.20 15.87 -3.52
N PRO A 46 6.73 15.63 -4.75
CA PRO A 46 5.87 14.50 -5.06
C PRO A 46 6.51 13.16 -4.68
N ILE A 47 5.78 12.36 -3.90
CA ILE A 47 6.19 10.99 -3.55
C ILE A 47 6.22 10.11 -4.81
N PHE A 48 5.26 10.33 -5.73
CA PHE A 48 5.12 9.61 -6.99
C PHE A 48 5.54 10.47 -8.20
N ASP A 49 6.37 9.90 -9.06
CA ASP A 49 6.82 10.49 -10.33
C ASP A 49 6.90 9.37 -11.39
N ALA A 50 5.95 9.37 -12.30
CA ALA A 50 5.79 8.32 -13.31
C ALA A 50 6.92 8.33 -14.35
N ALA A 51 7.41 9.51 -14.75
CA ALA A 51 8.50 9.62 -15.71
C ALA A 51 9.78 9.04 -15.10
N ARG A 52 10.05 9.37 -13.83
CA ARG A 52 11.23 8.86 -13.13
C ARG A 52 11.19 7.34 -12.92
N GLU A 53 10.01 6.77 -12.72
CA GLU A 53 9.82 5.32 -12.61
C GLU A 53 10.03 4.62 -13.96
N ALA A 54 9.51 5.18 -15.04
CA ALA A 54 9.74 4.66 -16.40
C ALA A 54 11.23 4.63 -16.76
N ASP A 55 11.96 5.73 -16.50
CA ASP A 55 13.40 5.81 -16.75
C ASP A 55 14.19 4.76 -15.94
N LYS A 56 13.80 4.54 -14.69
CA LYS A 56 14.45 3.57 -13.81
C LYS A 56 14.27 2.15 -14.34
N ILE A 57 13.07 1.82 -14.83
CA ILE A 57 12.76 0.52 -15.40
C ILE A 57 13.54 0.31 -16.69
N ALA A 58 13.53 1.29 -17.61
CA ALA A 58 14.27 1.21 -18.86
C ALA A 58 15.77 0.92 -18.63
N ARG A 59 16.40 1.68 -17.72
CA ARG A 59 17.81 1.48 -17.36
C ARG A 59 18.07 0.12 -16.72
N PHE A 60 17.15 -0.39 -15.89
CA PHE A 60 17.33 -1.69 -15.26
C PHE A 60 17.22 -2.84 -16.27
N ARG A 61 16.34 -2.71 -17.26
CA ARG A 61 16.22 -3.66 -18.38
C ARG A 61 17.51 -3.70 -19.20
N GLU A 62 18.08 -2.55 -19.55
CA GLU A 62 19.36 -2.47 -20.27
C GLU A 62 20.47 -3.18 -19.48
N GLN A 63 20.58 -2.90 -18.18
CA GLN A 63 21.56 -3.55 -17.31
C GLN A 63 21.36 -5.06 -17.16
N ALA A 64 20.12 -5.54 -17.22
CA ALA A 64 19.80 -6.96 -17.19
C ALA A 64 20.29 -7.65 -18.47
N ILE A 65 20.01 -7.05 -19.64
CA ILE A 65 20.45 -7.57 -20.95
C ILE A 65 21.97 -7.66 -21.01
N GLU A 66 22.70 -6.64 -20.54
CA GLU A 66 24.17 -6.64 -20.48
C GLU A 66 24.75 -7.78 -19.63
N ARG A 67 23.97 -8.30 -18.68
CA ARG A 67 24.36 -9.39 -17.77
C ARG A 67 23.82 -10.75 -18.21
N GLY A 68 23.17 -10.82 -19.37
CA GLY A 68 22.56 -12.05 -19.88
C GLY A 68 21.31 -12.48 -19.12
N LEU A 69 20.65 -11.56 -18.43
CA LEU A 69 19.38 -11.80 -17.74
C LEU A 69 18.20 -11.46 -18.66
N ASP A 70 17.08 -12.16 -18.48
CA ASP A 70 15.84 -11.83 -19.16
C ASP A 70 15.30 -10.46 -18.70
N ALA A 71 15.01 -9.59 -19.67
CA ALA A 71 14.65 -8.20 -19.40
C ALA A 71 13.23 -8.07 -18.79
N GLU A 72 12.32 -8.97 -19.15
CA GLU A 72 10.95 -8.99 -18.64
C GLU A 72 10.95 -9.45 -17.18
N TRP A 73 11.64 -10.54 -16.88
CA TRP A 73 11.85 -11.03 -15.52
C TRP A 73 12.54 -9.99 -14.62
N ALA A 74 13.56 -9.31 -15.12
CA ALA A 74 14.26 -8.28 -14.35
C ALA A 74 13.35 -7.09 -14.04
N GLU A 75 12.52 -6.67 -15.00
CA GLU A 75 11.52 -5.63 -14.77
C GLU A 75 10.50 -6.06 -13.70
N ASP A 76 9.95 -7.26 -13.81
CA ASP A 76 8.98 -7.79 -12.84
C ASP A 76 9.57 -7.84 -11.42
N PHE A 77 10.82 -8.31 -11.31
CA PHE A 77 11.56 -8.30 -10.05
C PHE A 77 11.72 -6.88 -9.48
N LEU A 78 12.12 -5.91 -10.31
CA LEU A 78 12.26 -4.53 -9.89
C LEU A 78 10.92 -3.93 -9.43
N ARG A 79 9.84 -4.20 -10.17
CA ARG A 79 8.48 -3.75 -9.84
C ARG A 79 8.01 -4.36 -8.52
N MET A 80 8.27 -5.64 -8.28
CA MET A 80 7.95 -6.32 -7.03
C MET A 80 8.65 -5.67 -5.83
N ILE A 81 9.97 -5.41 -5.94
CA ILE A 81 10.73 -4.74 -4.86
C ILE A 81 10.21 -3.32 -4.63
N MET A 82 9.86 -2.60 -5.71
CA MET A 82 9.30 -1.25 -5.61
C MET A 82 7.92 -1.25 -4.93
N GLY A 83 7.05 -2.21 -5.24
CA GLY A 83 5.75 -2.41 -4.60
C GLY A 83 5.89 -2.70 -3.10
N SER A 84 6.71 -3.69 -2.74
CA SER A 84 6.94 -4.06 -1.32
C SER A 84 7.44 -2.89 -0.47
N SER A 85 8.24 -1.99 -1.06
CA SER A 85 8.70 -0.78 -0.40
C SER A 85 7.55 0.18 -0.08
N ARG A 86 6.58 0.35 -1.00
CA ARG A 86 5.42 1.25 -0.83
C ARG A 86 4.47 0.73 0.25
N ASP A 87 4.24 -0.58 0.30
CA ASP A 87 3.36 -1.21 1.28
C ASP A 87 3.86 -0.99 2.71
N ARG A 88 5.17 -1.17 2.95
CA ARG A 88 5.80 -0.88 4.25
C ARG A 88 5.71 0.60 4.65
N GLN A 89 5.64 1.51 3.67
CA GLN A 89 5.56 2.96 3.89
C GLN A 89 4.13 3.45 4.14
N SER A 90 3.12 2.75 3.62
CA SER A 90 1.69 2.98 3.91
C SER A 90 1.30 2.73 5.38
N HIS A 91 2.22 2.20 6.18
CA HIS A 91 2.08 2.09 7.63
C HIS A 91 2.49 3.37 8.39
N GLY A 92 2.95 4.43 7.73
CA GLY A 92 3.08 5.79 8.29
C GLY A 92 1.73 6.51 8.37
N GLU A 93 1.66 7.62 9.13
CA GLU A 93 0.48 8.51 9.17
C GLU A 93 -0.05 8.75 7.75
N PHE A 94 -1.35 8.51 7.54
CA PHE A 94 -1.92 8.66 6.21
C PHE A 94 -2.00 10.15 5.88
N PRO A 95 -1.32 10.64 4.83
CA PRO A 95 -1.27 12.06 4.53
C PRO A 95 -2.68 12.60 4.28
N ARG A 96 -3.02 13.71 4.95
CA ARG A 96 -4.27 14.44 4.75
C ARG A 96 -4.04 15.55 3.72
N ALA A 97 -4.81 15.58 2.64
CA ALA A 97 -4.69 16.60 1.61
C ALA A 97 -5.07 18.03 2.08
N GLY A 98 -5.89 18.13 3.13
CA GLY A 98 -6.34 19.40 3.73
C GLY A 98 -5.68 19.72 5.06
N THR A 99 -5.89 20.94 5.57
CA THR A 99 -5.36 21.41 6.86
C THR A 99 -6.31 21.20 8.04
N GLN A 100 -7.58 20.84 7.79
CA GLN A 100 -8.58 20.62 8.86
C GLN A 100 -9.18 19.20 8.81
N PRO A 101 -9.51 18.61 9.97
CA PRO A 101 -10.33 17.40 10.04
C PRO A 101 -11.67 17.59 9.33
N ARG A 102 -12.20 16.49 8.80
CA ARG A 102 -13.56 16.43 8.25
C ARG A 102 -14.38 15.43 9.02
N ASP A 103 -15.68 15.67 9.12
CA ASP A 103 -16.65 14.77 9.72
C ASP A 103 -17.18 13.82 8.62
N VAL A 104 -16.77 12.55 8.68
CA VAL A 104 -17.09 11.52 7.67
C VAL A 104 -18.04 10.49 8.28
N LEU A 105 -19.16 10.25 7.62
CA LEU A 105 -20.04 9.12 7.93
C LEU A 105 -19.64 7.90 7.11
N LEU A 106 -19.42 6.77 7.77
CA LEU A 106 -19.10 5.50 7.13
C LEU A 106 -20.23 4.49 7.37
N VAL A 107 -20.97 4.18 6.30
CA VAL A 107 -22.06 3.20 6.31
C VAL A 107 -21.49 1.80 6.05
N GLY A 108 -21.81 0.83 6.92
CA GLY A 108 -21.16 -0.49 6.92
C GLY A 108 -19.75 -0.47 7.53
N GLY A 109 -19.47 0.51 8.40
CA GLY A 109 -18.12 0.75 8.94
C GLY A 109 -17.59 -0.36 9.87
N ALA A 110 -18.41 -1.28 10.37
CA ALA A 110 -17.95 -2.44 11.11
C ALA A 110 -17.63 -3.65 10.21
N GLY A 111 -17.96 -3.60 8.92
CA GLY A 111 -17.64 -4.65 7.95
C GLY A 111 -16.15 -4.68 7.56
N GLY A 112 -15.75 -5.68 6.77
CA GLY A 112 -14.35 -5.86 6.34
C GLY A 112 -13.77 -4.61 5.66
N MET A 113 -14.36 -4.20 4.52
CA MET A 113 -13.93 -2.98 3.82
C MET A 113 -14.18 -1.70 4.62
N GLY A 114 -15.30 -1.62 5.35
CA GLY A 114 -15.60 -0.48 6.22
C GLY A 114 -14.53 -0.25 7.27
N SER A 115 -14.13 -1.29 8.01
CA SER A 115 -13.11 -1.19 9.06
C SER A 115 -11.76 -0.70 8.51
N LEU A 116 -11.42 -1.06 7.27
CA LEU A 116 -10.22 -0.59 6.59
C LEU A 116 -10.30 0.91 6.29
N TYR A 117 -11.40 1.39 5.69
CA TYR A 117 -11.60 2.81 5.42
C TYR A 117 -11.64 3.65 6.69
N ARG A 118 -12.30 3.15 7.75
CA ARG A 118 -12.30 3.77 9.07
C ARG A 118 -10.88 3.99 9.57
N ARG A 119 -10.06 2.94 9.54
CA ARG A 119 -8.66 3.00 9.98
C ARG A 119 -7.87 4.04 9.19
N PHE A 120 -8.05 4.15 7.88
CA PHE A 120 -7.34 5.14 7.08
C PHE A 120 -7.79 6.57 7.41
N LEU A 121 -9.09 6.82 7.49
CA LEU A 121 -9.64 8.14 7.79
C LEU A 121 -9.27 8.64 9.19
N GLU A 122 -9.37 7.78 10.21
CA GLU A 122 -8.97 8.11 11.58
C GLU A 122 -7.46 8.41 11.65
N ARG A 123 -6.62 7.65 10.92
CA ARG A 123 -5.17 7.88 10.84
C ARG A 123 -4.80 9.13 10.05
N SER A 124 -5.64 9.58 9.12
CA SER A 124 -5.53 10.89 8.47
C SER A 124 -6.03 12.05 9.34
N GLY A 125 -6.52 11.77 10.55
CA GLY A 125 -7.01 12.79 11.48
C GLY A 125 -8.42 13.29 11.18
N HIS A 126 -9.24 12.51 10.45
CA HIS A 126 -10.67 12.81 10.26
C HIS A 126 -11.51 12.25 11.42
N ARG A 127 -12.68 12.85 11.63
CA ARG A 127 -13.67 12.36 12.59
C ARG A 127 -14.59 11.39 11.88
N VAL A 128 -14.51 10.11 12.23
CA VAL A 128 -15.33 9.07 11.59
C VAL A 128 -16.51 8.72 12.49
N ARG A 129 -17.71 8.79 11.93
CA ARG A 129 -18.95 8.26 12.52
C ARG A 129 -19.31 7.00 11.76
N VAL A 130 -19.75 5.96 12.47
CA VAL A 130 -20.12 4.68 11.86
C VAL A 130 -21.63 4.51 11.93
N LEU A 131 -22.22 4.09 10.81
CA LEU A 131 -23.61 3.64 10.71
C LEU A 131 -23.61 2.18 10.26
N ASP A 132 -23.97 1.26 11.16
CA ASP A 132 -24.18 -0.14 10.82
C ASP A 132 -25.65 -0.55 10.98
N ARG A 133 -25.95 -1.85 10.85
CA ARG A 133 -27.31 -2.39 10.80
C ARG A 133 -28.21 -1.97 11.98
N ASP A 134 -27.64 -1.84 13.17
CA ASP A 134 -28.40 -1.49 14.39
C ASP A 134 -28.51 0.03 14.61
N ASP A 135 -27.83 0.83 13.79
CA ASP A 135 -27.72 2.28 13.98
C ASP A 135 -28.71 3.10 13.15
N TRP A 136 -29.48 2.46 12.26
CA TRP A 136 -30.47 3.13 11.40
C TRP A 136 -31.46 4.03 12.15
N PRO A 137 -31.95 3.70 13.37
CA PRO A 137 -32.78 4.63 14.14
C PRO A 137 -32.10 5.97 14.47
N ARG A 138 -30.77 6.02 14.45
CA ARG A 138 -29.93 7.20 14.74
C ARG A 138 -29.36 7.85 13.48
N VAL A 139 -29.77 7.43 12.28
CA VAL A 139 -29.20 7.89 11.01
C VAL A 139 -29.20 9.41 10.88
N ALA A 140 -30.30 10.08 11.26
CA ALA A 140 -30.41 11.54 11.18
C ALA A 140 -29.40 12.25 12.09
N GLN A 141 -29.14 11.71 13.29
CA GLN A 141 -28.14 12.23 14.21
C GLN A 141 -26.72 12.01 13.67
N LEU A 142 -26.45 10.82 13.13
CA LEU A 142 -25.13 10.46 12.61
C LEU A 142 -24.78 11.24 11.34
N ALA A 143 -25.76 11.46 10.45
CA ALA A 143 -25.62 12.21 9.21
C ALA A 143 -25.65 13.74 9.38
N ALA A 144 -26.03 14.25 10.56
CA ALA A 144 -26.10 15.68 10.79
C ALA A 144 -24.72 16.35 10.68
N GLY A 145 -24.57 17.30 9.75
CA GLY A 145 -23.38 18.13 9.62
C GLY A 145 -22.12 17.37 9.16
N ILE A 146 -22.27 16.28 8.41
CA ILE A 146 -21.15 15.56 7.82
C ILE A 146 -20.65 16.27 6.55
N ASP A 147 -19.35 16.15 6.28
CA ASP A 147 -18.73 16.64 5.04
C ASP A 147 -18.77 15.61 3.91
N LEU A 148 -18.85 14.32 4.27
CA LEU A 148 -18.80 13.19 3.35
C LEU A 148 -19.49 11.96 3.95
N ALA A 149 -20.25 11.23 3.13
CA ALA A 149 -20.70 9.89 3.43
C ALA A 149 -19.99 8.87 2.51
N ILE A 150 -19.45 7.81 3.08
CA ILE A 150 -18.89 6.66 2.37
C ILE A 150 -19.79 5.45 2.63
N VAL A 151 -20.23 4.79 1.57
CA VAL A 151 -21.10 3.61 1.64
C VAL A 151 -20.28 2.37 1.32
N ALA A 152 -19.99 1.57 2.35
CA ALA A 152 -19.18 0.36 2.28
C ALA A 152 -20.02 -0.88 2.67
N VAL A 153 -21.04 -1.18 1.86
CA VAL A 153 -21.98 -2.28 2.07
C VAL A 153 -21.94 -3.26 0.88
N PRO A 154 -22.48 -4.49 1.03
CA PRO A 154 -22.62 -5.42 -0.09
C PRO A 154 -23.36 -4.80 -1.29
N ILE A 155 -22.92 -5.13 -2.51
CA ILE A 155 -23.35 -4.47 -3.74
C ILE A 155 -24.86 -4.56 -3.99
N ASP A 156 -25.47 -5.65 -3.55
CA ASP A 156 -26.89 -5.97 -3.66
C ASP A 156 -27.78 -5.04 -2.82
N VAL A 157 -27.25 -4.46 -1.74
CA VAL A 157 -28.01 -3.54 -0.86
C VAL A 157 -27.61 -2.06 -1.02
N THR A 158 -26.58 -1.76 -1.82
CA THR A 158 -26.04 -0.39 -1.97
C THR A 158 -27.10 0.63 -2.37
N ALA A 159 -27.94 0.32 -3.36
CA ALA A 159 -28.95 1.26 -3.84
C ALA A 159 -30.01 1.59 -2.77
N GLU A 160 -30.45 0.57 -2.03
CA GLU A 160 -31.39 0.74 -0.91
C GLU A 160 -30.78 1.61 0.19
N VAL A 161 -29.53 1.33 0.56
CA VAL A 161 -28.80 2.08 1.60
C VAL A 161 -28.63 3.54 1.19
N ILE A 162 -28.23 3.82 -0.05
CA ILE A 162 -28.12 5.19 -0.56
C ILE A 162 -29.49 5.88 -0.54
N GLY A 163 -30.56 5.19 -0.98
CA GLY A 163 -31.91 5.74 -0.96
C GLY A 163 -32.41 6.11 0.45
N ARG A 164 -32.02 5.33 1.47
CA ARG A 164 -32.35 5.63 2.88
C ARG A 164 -31.46 6.72 3.50
N LEU A 165 -30.28 6.96 2.93
CA LEU A 165 -29.30 7.92 3.43
C LEU A 165 -29.45 9.31 2.78
N ALA A 166 -29.97 9.35 1.56
CA ALA A 166 -30.22 10.58 0.83
C ALA A 166 -31.24 11.49 1.56
N PRO A 167 -31.10 12.82 1.48
CA PRO A 167 -32.04 13.78 2.06
C PRO A 167 -33.43 13.73 1.44
#